data_AF-A0AA85EZV7-F1
#
_entry.id   AF-A0AA85EZV7-F1
#
_cell.length_a   1.000
_cell.length_b   1.000
_cell.length_c   1.000
_cell.angle_alpha   90.00
_cell.angle_beta   90.00
_cell.angle_gamma   90.00
#
_symmetry.space_group_name_H-M   'P 1'
#
loop_
_entity.id
_entity.type
_entity.pdbx_description
1 polymer ?
#
loop_
_entity_poly.entity_id
_entity_poly.type
_entity_poly.pdbx_seq_one_letter_code
_entity_poly.pdbx_strand_id
1 'polypeptide(L)'
;MVAVHWVVFILVFLFISLDSLDSSKITEQIYNYVPLSYTSFCTRKLNLTKQVGCSSDIKGNSGVALFMNGSQDIIQTLRSNNLTPFVVVVNVGQFMNTSLMQYFRSTTNIKGLIVFSNEEENYDRYAFSESSKCPNSLYSAYNVTEQCDLDTQWNPAGTEYSYINWPFPVVLVTDVNNTI
;
A
#
# COMPACT_ATOMS: atom_id res chain seq x y z
N MET A 1 37.40 -14.43 54.14
CA MET A 1 37.47 -15.15 52.85
C MET A 1 36.09 -15.60 52.36
N VAL A 2 35.28 -16.26 53.19
CA VAL A 2 33.94 -16.77 52.79
C VAL A 2 33.00 -15.68 52.26
N ALA A 3 32.87 -14.55 52.97
CA ALA A 3 31.97 -13.46 52.56
C ALA A 3 32.28 -12.85 51.17
N VAL A 4 33.56 -12.79 50.79
CA VAL A 4 33.98 -12.25 49.49
C VAL A 4 33.57 -13.19 48.35
N HIS A 5 33.67 -14.51 48.55
CA HIS A 5 33.20 -15.49 47.57
C HIS A 5 31.69 -15.41 47.35
N TRP A 6 30.90 -15.19 48.41
CA TRP A 6 29.44 -15.04 48.29
C TRP A 6 29.05 -13.77 47.53
N VAL A 7 29.73 -12.64 47.79
CA VAL A 7 29.47 -11.38 47.07
C VAL A 7 29.83 -11.53 45.59
N VAL A 8 30.95 -12.18 45.26
CA VAL A 8 31.34 -12.46 43.88
C VAL A 8 30.33 -13.38 43.21
N PHE A 9 29.86 -14.43 43.89
CA PHE A 9 28.84 -15.34 43.35
C PHE A 9 27.52 -14.63 43.05
N ILE A 10 27.07 -13.76 43.95
CA ILE A 10 25.84 -12.97 43.77
C ILE A 10 25.99 -11.99 42.60
N LEU A 11 27.13 -11.31 42.48
CA LEU A 11 27.40 -10.42 41.35
C LEU A 11 27.43 -11.17 40.03
N VAL A 12 28.10 -12.32 39.97
CA VAL A 12 28.14 -13.17 38.77
C VAL A 12 26.73 -13.65 38.40
N PHE A 13 25.92 -14.06 39.38
CA PHE A 13 24.55 -14.48 39.14
C PHE A 13 23.67 -13.33 38.61
N LEU A 14 23.82 -12.12 39.16
CA LEU A 14 23.15 -10.91 38.68
C LEU A 14 23.57 -10.55 37.25
N PHE A 15 24.86 -10.68 36.91
CA PHE A 15 25.37 -10.43 35.55
C PHE A 15 24.87 -11.46 34.53
N ILE A 16 24.76 -12.75 34.90
CA ILE A 16 24.22 -13.79 34.01
C ILE A 16 22.70 -13.66 33.85
N SER A 17 21.99 -13.18 34.89
CA SER A 17 20.54 -12.92 34.83
C SER A 17 20.18 -11.71 33.96
N LEU A 18 21.17 -10.89 33.61
CA LEU A 18 21.05 -9.69 32.78
C LEU A 18 21.26 -9.97 31.28
N ASP A 19 21.39 -11.24 30.88
CA ASP A 19 21.30 -11.61 29.46
C ASP A 19 19.94 -11.16 28.93
N SER A 20 19.96 -10.02 28.25
CA SER A 20 18.81 -9.43 27.60
C SER A 20 18.24 -10.47 26.65
N LEU A 21 17.05 -11.00 26.96
CA LEU A 21 16.29 -11.79 26.01
C LEU A 21 16.21 -10.98 24.72
N ASP A 22 16.85 -11.49 23.68
CA ASP A 22 16.96 -10.83 22.39
C ASP A 22 15.57 -10.83 21.73
N SER A 23 14.78 -9.79 22.02
CA SER A 23 13.40 -9.61 21.55
C SER A 23 13.29 -9.59 20.02
N SER A 24 14.40 -9.44 19.31
CA SER A 24 14.46 -9.51 17.84
C SER A 24 13.97 -10.88 17.34
N LYS A 25 14.35 -11.98 18.00
CA LYS A 25 14.01 -13.35 17.58
C LYS A 25 12.52 -13.65 17.61
N ILE A 26 11.79 -13.10 18.59
CA ILE A 26 10.33 -13.26 18.67
C ILE A 26 9.64 -12.42 17.59
N THR A 27 10.17 -11.23 17.30
CA THR A 27 9.62 -10.34 16.27
C THR A 27 9.69 -11.00 14.90
N GLU A 28 10.83 -11.61 14.56
CA GLU A 28 11.04 -12.34 13.29
C GLU A 28 10.19 -13.62 13.17
N GLN A 29 9.74 -14.19 14.28
CA GLN A 29 8.81 -15.33 14.27
C GLN A 29 7.36 -14.91 14.02
N ILE A 30 7.00 -13.65 14.32
CA ILE A 30 5.63 -13.13 14.22
C ILE A 30 5.43 -12.35 12.92
N TYR A 31 6.42 -11.55 12.52
CA TYR A 31 6.32 -10.62 11.40
C TYR A 31 7.20 -11.08 10.24
N ASN A 32 6.58 -11.21 9.07
CA ASN A 32 7.30 -11.29 7.80
C ASN A 32 7.30 -9.90 7.13
N TYR A 33 8.48 -9.34 6.93
CA TYR A 33 8.66 -8.02 6.34
C TYR A 33 8.94 -8.12 4.85
N VAL A 34 8.11 -7.46 4.04
CA VAL A 34 8.39 -7.26 2.62
C VAL A 34 9.56 -6.28 2.48
N PRO A 35 10.67 -6.64 1.80
CA PRO A 35 11.83 -5.77 1.73
C PRO A 35 11.54 -4.46 1.00
N LEU A 36 12.15 -3.36 1.48
CA LEU A 36 11.92 -2.03 0.91
C LEU A 36 12.39 -1.90 -0.55
N SER A 37 13.35 -2.72 -0.97
CA SER A 37 13.82 -2.79 -2.37
C SER A 37 12.73 -3.18 -3.36
N TYR A 38 11.68 -3.84 -2.88
CA TYR A 38 10.57 -4.37 -3.68
C TYR A 38 9.26 -3.60 -3.48
N THR A 39 9.27 -2.55 -2.65
CA THR A 39 8.06 -1.81 -2.29
C THR A 39 8.12 -0.38 -2.79
N SER A 40 6.99 0.07 -3.33
CA SER A 40 6.78 1.47 -3.69
C SER A 40 5.51 1.98 -3.01
N PHE A 41 5.65 3.07 -2.25
CA PHE A 41 4.57 3.61 -1.44
C PHE A 41 3.87 4.76 -2.15
N CYS A 42 2.53 4.72 -2.20
CA CYS A 42 1.75 5.90 -2.54
C CYS A 42 1.88 6.95 -1.43
N THR A 43 2.21 8.18 -1.80
CA THR A 43 2.48 9.27 -0.86
C THR A 43 1.47 10.41 -1.00
N ARG A 44 1.15 11.06 0.12
CA ARG A 44 0.28 12.24 0.17
C ARG A 44 0.97 13.41 -0.52
N LYS A 45 0.31 14.00 -1.50
CA LYS A 45 0.71 15.27 -2.12
C LYS A 45 -0.38 16.31 -1.86
N LEU A 46 0.05 17.55 -1.65
CA LEU A 46 -0.86 18.67 -1.41
C LEU A 46 -0.89 19.57 -2.65
N ASN A 47 -2.09 19.93 -3.06
CA ASN A 47 -2.37 21.01 -4.00
C ASN A 47 -3.07 22.15 -3.22
N LEU A 48 -3.11 23.36 -3.79
CA LEU A 48 -3.64 24.57 -3.17
C LEU A 48 -5.00 24.39 -2.48
N THR A 49 -5.89 23.56 -3.06
CA THR A 49 -7.26 23.38 -2.57
C THR A 49 -7.58 21.95 -2.11
N LYS A 50 -6.71 20.98 -2.39
CA LYS A 50 -7.01 19.55 -2.23
C LYS A 50 -5.77 18.77 -1.84
N GLN A 51 -5.98 17.62 -1.21
CA GLN A 51 -4.95 16.60 -1.04
C GLN A 51 -5.20 15.46 -2.03
N VAL A 52 -4.11 14.84 -2.50
CA VAL A 52 -4.13 13.65 -3.35
C VAL A 52 -3.12 12.63 -2.83
N GLY A 53 -3.16 11.41 -3.33
CA GLY A 53 -2.32 10.30 -2.88
C GLY A 53 -2.85 9.63 -1.61
N CYS A 54 -1.93 9.04 -0.85
CA CYS A 54 -2.26 8.10 0.23
C CYS A 54 -1.45 8.39 1.50
N SER A 55 -1.91 7.85 2.62
CA SER A 55 -1.15 7.83 3.89
C SER A 55 -1.69 6.72 4.77
N SER A 56 -0.84 6.17 5.62
CA SER A 56 -1.30 5.37 6.76
C SER A 56 -1.72 6.27 7.92
N ASP A 57 -2.38 5.65 8.90
CA ASP A 57 -2.52 6.18 10.25
C ASP A 57 -1.16 6.23 10.97
N ILE A 58 -1.07 7.01 12.04
CA ILE A 58 0.18 7.24 12.79
C ILE A 58 0.78 5.95 13.38
N LYS A 59 -0.05 4.94 13.67
CA LYS A 59 0.38 3.62 14.16
C LYS A 59 0.33 2.53 13.09
N GLY A 60 0.19 2.92 11.82
CA GLY A 60 -0.06 2.01 10.72
C GLY A 60 -1.50 1.54 10.63
N ASN A 61 -1.79 0.84 9.54
CA ASN A 61 -3.09 0.22 9.28
C ASN A 61 -2.89 -1.29 9.21
N SER A 62 -3.76 -2.05 9.89
CA SER A 62 -3.73 -3.51 9.93
C SER A 62 -5.11 -4.08 9.67
N GLY A 63 -5.16 -5.24 9.02
CA GLY A 63 -6.38 -5.97 8.74
C GLY A 63 -6.07 -7.36 8.21
N VAL A 64 -7.10 -8.18 8.06
CA VAL A 64 -6.99 -9.51 7.45
C VAL A 64 -6.61 -9.33 5.97
N ALA A 65 -5.57 -10.01 5.51
CA ALA A 65 -5.19 -10.01 4.11
C ALA A 65 -6.29 -10.71 3.29
N LEU A 66 -6.88 -9.99 2.33
CA LEU A 66 -7.92 -10.50 1.44
C LEU A 66 -7.35 -10.59 0.03
N PHE A 67 -6.98 -11.80 -0.37
CA PHE A 67 -6.43 -12.11 -1.69
C PHE A 67 -7.31 -13.16 -2.37
N MET A 68 -7.91 -12.79 -3.51
CA MET A 68 -8.79 -13.68 -4.28
C MET A 68 -8.57 -13.42 -5.78
N ASN A 69 -8.66 -14.48 -6.58
CA ASN A 69 -8.49 -14.39 -8.03
C ASN A 69 -9.60 -13.54 -8.68
N GLY A 70 -10.84 -13.67 -8.23
CA GLY A 70 -11.99 -12.93 -8.73
C GLY A 70 -12.27 -11.65 -7.95
N SER A 71 -12.38 -10.51 -8.64
CA SER A 71 -12.79 -9.24 -8.01
C SER A 71 -14.19 -9.34 -7.39
N GLN A 72 -15.07 -10.18 -7.94
CA GLN A 72 -16.42 -10.41 -7.42
C GLN A 72 -16.41 -11.09 -6.05
N ASP A 73 -15.50 -12.04 -5.82
CA ASP A 73 -15.38 -12.74 -4.54
C ASP A 73 -14.89 -11.79 -3.44
N ILE A 74 -13.98 -10.88 -3.80
CA ILE A 74 -13.52 -9.79 -2.92
C ILE A 74 -14.71 -8.92 -2.53
N ILE A 75 -15.49 -8.45 -3.52
CA ILE A 75 -16.68 -7.61 -3.30
C ILE A 75 -17.70 -8.33 -2.39
N GLN A 76 -17.97 -9.61 -2.65
CA GLN A 76 -18.92 -10.39 -1.86
C GLN A 76 -18.46 -10.54 -0.42
N THR A 77 -17.17 -10.79 -0.20
CA THR A 77 -16.59 -10.94 1.14
C THR A 77 -16.60 -9.63 1.92
N LEU A 78 -16.28 -8.51 1.26
CA LEU A 78 -16.34 -7.17 1.86
C LEU A 78 -17.77 -6.80 2.26
N ARG A 79 -18.77 -7.20 1.47
CA ARG A 79 -20.20 -6.97 1.76
C ARG A 79 -20.71 -7.84 2.92
N SER A 80 -20.27 -9.09 3.01
CA SER A 80 -20.73 -10.00 4.05
C SER A 80 -20.11 -9.73 5.43
N ASN A 81 -18.93 -9.11 5.49
CA ASN A 81 -18.17 -8.88 6.73
C ASN A 81 -17.82 -7.40 6.95
N ASN A 82 -18.82 -6.56 7.20
CA ASN A 82 -18.60 -5.11 7.36
C ASN A 82 -17.83 -4.69 8.62
N LEU A 83 -17.73 -5.55 9.65
CA LEU A 83 -17.00 -5.27 10.89
C LEU A 83 -15.52 -5.63 10.83
N THR A 84 -15.14 -6.52 9.92
CA THR A 84 -13.76 -7.02 9.82
C THR A 84 -12.90 -6.04 9.03
N PRO A 85 -11.79 -5.52 9.59
CA PRO A 85 -10.85 -4.71 8.83
C PRO A 85 -10.06 -5.59 7.85
N PHE A 86 -10.03 -5.21 6.57
CA PHE A 86 -9.30 -5.93 5.53
C PHE A 86 -8.16 -5.11 4.94
N VAL A 87 -7.06 -5.77 4.61
CA VAL A 87 -6.04 -5.27 3.66
C VAL A 87 -6.26 -6.04 2.37
N VAL A 88 -6.71 -5.36 1.32
CA VAL A 88 -7.03 -6.01 0.05
C VAL A 88 -5.76 -6.15 -0.78
N VAL A 89 -5.54 -7.34 -1.35
CA VAL A 89 -4.41 -7.65 -2.21
C VAL A 89 -4.93 -7.90 -3.62
N VAL A 90 -4.43 -7.15 -4.61
CA VAL A 90 -4.87 -7.22 -6.01
C VAL A 90 -3.69 -7.22 -6.97
N ASN A 91 -3.87 -7.83 -8.15
CA ASN A 91 -2.90 -7.68 -9.24
C ASN A 91 -3.06 -6.32 -9.93
N VAL A 92 -2.08 -5.95 -10.76
CA VAL A 92 -2.09 -4.72 -11.55
C VAL A 92 -3.35 -4.63 -12.43
N GLY A 93 -3.78 -5.72 -13.07
CA GLY A 93 -5.01 -5.72 -13.89
C GLY A 93 -6.28 -5.33 -13.12
N GLN A 94 -6.43 -5.86 -11.91
CA GLN A 94 -7.52 -5.51 -10.99
C GLN A 94 -7.38 -4.07 -10.49
N PHE A 95 -6.15 -3.60 -10.22
CA PHE A 95 -5.90 -2.21 -9.83
C PHE A 95 -6.29 -1.20 -10.93
N MET A 96 -6.04 -1.54 -12.20
CA MET A 96 -6.41 -0.71 -13.35
C MET A 96 -7.92 -0.65 -13.61
N ASN A 97 -8.73 -1.49 -12.95
CA ASN A 97 -10.17 -1.42 -13.02
C ASN A 97 -10.70 -0.25 -12.17
N THR A 98 -11.02 0.86 -12.84
CA THR A 98 -11.47 2.10 -12.20
C THR A 98 -12.74 1.93 -11.37
N SER A 99 -13.70 1.13 -11.84
CA SER A 99 -14.94 0.82 -11.12
C SER A 99 -14.67 0.03 -9.84
N LEU A 100 -13.73 -0.92 -9.87
CA LEU A 100 -13.32 -1.68 -8.69
C LEU A 100 -12.63 -0.79 -7.67
N MET A 101 -11.69 0.06 -8.11
CA MET A 101 -11.00 1.00 -7.22
C MET A 101 -11.96 2.03 -6.63
N GLN A 102 -12.94 2.50 -7.40
CA GLN A 102 -13.99 3.38 -6.89
C GLN A 102 -14.83 2.70 -5.81
N TYR A 103 -15.18 1.42 -5.99
CA TYR A 103 -15.87 0.62 -4.98
C TYR A 103 -15.02 0.45 -3.70
N PHE A 104 -13.73 0.13 -3.84
CA PHE A 104 -12.85 0.02 -2.66
C PHE A 104 -12.74 1.33 -1.88
N ARG A 105 -12.61 2.46 -2.59
CA ARG A 105 -12.54 3.78 -1.96
C ARG A 105 -13.81 4.18 -1.21
N SER A 106 -14.98 3.66 -1.59
CA SER A 106 -16.24 3.91 -0.88
C SER A 106 -16.52 2.90 0.25
N THR A 107 -15.67 1.87 0.38
CA THR A 107 -15.84 0.78 1.34
C THR A 107 -15.04 1.07 2.62
N THR A 108 -15.71 1.10 3.77
CA THR A 108 -15.16 1.61 5.04
C THR A 108 -14.31 0.60 5.83
N ASN A 109 -14.49 -0.69 5.59
CA ASN A 109 -13.77 -1.77 6.26
C ASN A 109 -12.44 -2.12 5.57
N ILE A 110 -12.08 -1.46 4.47
CA ILE A 110 -10.75 -1.57 3.87
C ILE A 110 -9.78 -0.64 4.61
N LYS A 111 -8.67 -1.20 5.08
CA LYS A 111 -7.60 -0.52 5.83
C LYS A 111 -6.31 -0.34 5.04
N GLY A 112 -6.18 -1.00 3.89
CA GLY A 112 -5.02 -0.88 3.02
C GLY A 112 -5.25 -1.61 1.70
N LEU A 113 -4.46 -1.23 0.71
CA LEU A 113 -4.43 -1.87 -0.60
C LEU A 113 -2.98 -2.22 -0.96
N ILE A 114 -2.75 -3.49 -1.24
CA ILE A 114 -1.49 -4.00 -1.78
C ILE A 114 -1.73 -4.35 -3.24
N VAL A 115 -0.96 -3.74 -4.13
CA VAL A 115 -0.94 -4.05 -5.55
C VAL A 115 0.32 -4.86 -5.82
N PHE A 116 0.21 -6.06 -6.37
CA PHE A 116 1.38 -6.84 -6.77
C PHE A 116 1.53 -6.84 -8.29
N SER A 117 2.77 -6.69 -8.73
CA SER A 117 3.19 -6.67 -10.13
C SER A 117 3.93 -7.95 -10.45
N ASN A 118 3.39 -8.76 -11.38
CA ASN A 118 4.11 -9.90 -11.94
C ASN A 118 4.80 -9.51 -13.25
N GLU A 119 6.13 -9.60 -13.30
CA GLU A 119 6.94 -9.27 -14.49
C GLU A 119 6.52 -10.03 -15.77
N GLU A 120 5.88 -11.19 -15.63
CA GLU A 120 5.36 -11.98 -16.76
C GLU A 120 4.03 -11.46 -17.33
N GLU A 121 3.37 -10.53 -16.64
CA GLU A 121 2.11 -9.95 -17.10
C GLU A 121 2.35 -8.97 -18.24
N ASN A 122 1.70 -9.20 -19.39
CA ASN A 122 1.75 -8.25 -20.50
C ASN A 122 0.95 -6.99 -20.16
N TYR A 123 1.64 -5.95 -19.69
CA TYR A 123 1.03 -4.68 -19.32
C TYR A 123 0.55 -3.83 -20.51
N ASP A 124 1.06 -4.07 -21.73
CA ASP A 124 0.65 -3.33 -22.93
C ASP A 124 -0.82 -3.56 -23.30
N ARG A 125 -1.45 -4.62 -22.75
CA ARG A 125 -2.88 -4.86 -22.92
C ARG A 125 -3.77 -3.84 -22.20
N TYR A 126 -3.20 -3.07 -21.26
CA TYR A 126 -3.95 -2.11 -20.48
C TYR A 126 -3.68 -0.69 -20.97
N ALA A 127 -4.72 -0.06 -21.53
CA ALA A 127 -4.70 1.38 -21.77
C ALA A 127 -4.81 2.12 -20.42
N PHE A 128 -3.68 2.36 -19.77
CA PHE A 128 -3.62 3.00 -18.45
C PHE A 128 -2.52 4.06 -18.38
N SER A 129 -2.88 5.23 -17.87
CA SER A 129 -1.95 6.28 -17.47
C SER A 129 -2.49 6.95 -16.21
N GLU A 130 -1.69 7.05 -15.15
CA GLU A 130 -2.14 7.68 -13.89
C GLU A 130 -2.46 9.18 -14.04
N SER A 131 -1.97 9.80 -15.12
CA SER A 131 -2.18 11.22 -15.39
C SER A 131 -3.58 11.49 -15.96
N SER A 132 -3.91 12.77 -16.10
CA SER A 132 -5.14 13.22 -16.74
C SER A 132 -5.04 13.10 -18.26
N LYS A 133 -6.18 13.15 -18.93
CA LYS A 133 -6.25 13.17 -20.39
C LYS A 133 -5.64 14.42 -21.02
N CYS A 134 -5.64 15.52 -20.27
CA CYS A 134 -5.01 16.79 -20.65
C CYS A 134 -4.10 17.29 -19.52
N PRO A 135 -2.87 16.80 -19.41
CA PRO A 135 -1.94 17.19 -18.35
C PRO A 135 -1.65 18.70 -18.33
N ASN A 136 -1.56 19.29 -17.14
CA ASN A 136 -1.21 20.70 -16.91
C ASN A 136 -2.10 21.73 -17.61
N SER A 137 -3.31 21.36 -18.01
CA SER A 137 -4.24 22.24 -18.76
C SER A 137 -4.52 23.56 -18.05
N LEU A 138 -4.67 23.54 -16.73
CA LEU A 138 -4.93 24.73 -15.91
C LEU A 138 -3.72 25.68 -15.78
N TYR A 139 -2.53 25.22 -16.15
CA TYR A 139 -1.27 25.99 -16.06
C TYR A 139 -0.72 26.36 -17.43
N SER A 140 -1.50 26.12 -18.48
CA SER A 140 -1.12 26.46 -19.85
C SER A 140 -1.32 27.95 -20.14
N ALA A 141 -0.60 28.43 -21.13
CA ALA A 141 -0.84 29.73 -21.74
C ALA A 141 -2.10 29.75 -22.62
N TYR A 142 -2.59 28.57 -23.04
CA TYR A 142 -3.77 28.40 -23.90
C TYR A 142 -5.03 28.15 -23.07
N ASN A 143 -6.19 28.47 -23.65
CA ASN A 143 -7.48 28.14 -23.02
C ASN A 143 -7.65 26.61 -22.94
N VAL A 144 -8.20 26.12 -21.83
CA VAL A 144 -8.42 24.68 -21.60
C VAL A 144 -9.23 24.05 -22.72
N THR A 145 -10.28 24.73 -23.21
CA THR A 145 -11.08 24.22 -24.32
C THR A 145 -10.26 24.11 -25.59
N GLU A 146 -9.41 25.10 -25.89
CA GLU A 146 -8.59 25.12 -27.11
C GLU A 146 -7.45 24.09 -27.10
N GLN A 147 -7.01 23.65 -25.91
CA GLN A 147 -5.92 22.67 -25.77
C GLN A 147 -6.39 21.25 -25.49
N CYS A 148 -7.53 21.09 -24.82
CA CYS A 148 -8.00 19.81 -24.30
C CYS A 148 -9.25 19.28 -24.99
N ASP A 149 -10.06 20.15 -25.60
CA ASP A 149 -11.22 19.78 -26.41
C ASP A 149 -10.81 19.67 -27.88
N LEU A 150 -9.80 18.82 -28.10
CA LEU A 150 -9.24 18.51 -29.42
C LEU A 150 -9.73 17.13 -29.85
N ASP A 151 -9.88 16.92 -31.16
CA ASP A 151 -10.18 15.60 -31.74
C ASP A 151 -9.17 14.52 -31.30
N THR A 152 -7.93 14.93 -31.03
CA THR A 152 -6.88 14.07 -30.49
C THR A 152 -6.53 14.48 -29.06
N GLN A 153 -6.81 13.61 -28.09
CA GLN A 153 -6.43 13.82 -26.70
C GLN A 153 -4.92 13.63 -26.52
N TRP A 154 -4.28 14.48 -25.71
CA TRP A 154 -2.86 14.37 -25.38
C TRP A 154 -2.50 13.04 -24.70
N ASN A 155 -3.39 12.54 -23.85
CA ASN A 155 -3.23 11.27 -23.14
C ASN A 155 -4.56 10.50 -23.11
N PRO A 156 -4.94 9.79 -24.20
CA PRO A 156 -6.24 9.11 -24.28
C PRO A 156 -6.43 8.03 -23.20
N ALA A 157 -5.32 7.44 -22.72
CA ALA A 157 -5.30 6.45 -21.64
C ALA A 157 -5.31 7.05 -20.22
N GLY A 158 -5.43 8.38 -20.09
CA GLY A 158 -5.44 9.08 -18.80
C GLY A 158 -6.62 8.67 -17.91
N THR A 159 -6.31 8.14 -16.72
CA THR A 159 -7.27 7.64 -15.72
C THR A 159 -7.37 8.54 -14.49
N GLU A 160 -6.51 9.56 -14.38
CA GLU A 160 -6.45 10.49 -13.25
C GLU A 160 -6.14 9.84 -11.88
N TYR A 161 -5.60 8.62 -11.86
CA TYR A 161 -5.25 7.90 -10.63
C TYR A 161 -4.29 8.70 -9.72
N SER A 162 -3.38 9.46 -10.30
CA SER A 162 -2.43 10.32 -9.56
C SER A 162 -3.11 11.46 -8.79
N TYR A 163 -4.36 11.79 -9.12
CA TYR A 163 -5.17 12.83 -8.47
C TYR A 163 -6.17 12.26 -7.45
N ILE A 164 -6.19 10.96 -7.24
CA ILE A 164 -7.08 10.33 -6.25
C ILE A 164 -6.58 10.62 -4.84
N ASN A 165 -7.48 11.07 -3.97
CA ASN A 165 -7.30 11.03 -2.52
C ASN A 165 -7.75 9.66 -1.99
N TRP A 166 -6.81 8.80 -1.65
CA TRP A 166 -7.08 7.46 -1.15
C TRP A 166 -7.38 7.50 0.36
N PRO A 167 -8.43 6.79 0.83
CA PRO A 167 -8.79 6.77 2.25
C PRO A 167 -7.92 5.82 3.10
N PHE A 168 -7.01 5.08 2.47
CA PHE A 168 -6.11 4.10 3.08
C PHE A 168 -4.75 4.12 2.37
N PRO A 169 -3.67 3.56 2.97
CA PRO A 169 -2.39 3.39 2.30
C PRO A 169 -2.50 2.43 1.12
N VAL A 170 -1.79 2.77 0.04
CA VAL A 170 -1.64 1.93 -1.16
C VAL A 170 -0.16 1.64 -1.36
N VAL A 171 0.19 0.38 -1.53
CA VAL A 171 1.58 -0.09 -1.69
C VAL A 171 1.66 -0.96 -2.92
N LEU A 172 2.61 -0.68 -3.80
CA LEU A 172 3.00 -1.54 -4.90
C LEU A 172 4.13 -2.46 -4.41
N VAL A 173 4.01 -3.76 -4.69
CA VAL A 173 5.04 -4.77 -4.45
C VAL A 173 5.45 -5.35 -5.80
N THR A 174 6.72 -5.16 -6.17
CA THR A 174 7.35 -5.70 -7.38
C THR A 174 8.23 -6.88 -7.00
N ASP A 175 8.16 -8.00 -7.71
CA ASP A 175 8.86 -9.29 -7.49
C ASP A 175 7.97 -10.39 -6.89
N VAL A 176 8.03 -11.54 -7.57
CA VAL A 176 7.08 -12.65 -7.67
C VAL A 176 7.65 -13.93 -7.03
N ASN A 177 8.94 -13.97 -6.70
CA ASN A 177 9.58 -15.21 -6.26
C ASN A 177 9.73 -15.38 -4.73
N ASN A 178 9.52 -14.36 -3.89
CA ASN A 178 9.84 -14.47 -2.45
C ASN A 178 8.94 -13.68 -1.47
N THR A 179 7.79 -13.12 -1.89
CA THR A 179 7.16 -12.05 -1.08
C THR A 179 5.71 -12.21 -0.66
N ILE A 180 4.99 -13.28 -1.07
CA ILE A 180 3.71 -13.69 -0.45
C ILE A 180 3.60 -15.21 -0.45
#